data_AF-A0A836EX48-F1
#
_entry.id   AF-A0A836EX48-F1
#
_cell.length_a   1.000
_cell.length_b   1.000
_cell.length_c   1.000
_cell.angle_alpha   90.00
_cell.angle_beta   90.00
_cell.angle_gamma   90.00
#
_symmetry.space_group_name_H-M   'P 1'
#
loop_
_entity.id
_entity.type
_entity.pdbx_description
1 polymer ?
#
loop_
_entity_poly.entity_id
_entity_poly.type
_entity_poly.pdbx_seq_one_letter_code
_entity_poly.pdbx_strand_id
1 'polypeptide(L)'
;MDDLLKELEALKIRGDFFEDNSSWTPCVDLIQKSFVPQRTVGAERPCEEKDFREYRLVVERNLHNVRSMLQHISSNSREKHFQLSNATGMIRTFGMNLLLLIGEHSEKNIWNTAECVSISKELLASFCDLYVCQSISQFLSENENLRNLLLMLRPKLLKDTWKTYPSVVACYRWFLQEAEKPVLFNYIGDVLPTALIILDDYFPDNVLIGLECIYQIIQHSYMKKGLIDSGYAKLIYHALQLLTHQKEAKYIIPLYSCMASLLATMEHWDNTINLFEWTTRDEVLSTLIENMEFEQNIELRHVYMLSLPQLITNIGCAKWCGALIRILTEYCEHHTDLSTLKATLEMAKTFLLMFRLRIAAHCAPLYTVFLKLHFDLMETPVFDRAIMQNLEDCICMLYQLSPNVGYTVINDDRMRSVLNNSLPVVCQGGDIKYFE
;
A
#
# COMPACT_ATOMS: atom_id res chain seq x y z
N MET A 1 27.19 28.50 13.10
CA MET A 1 26.58 28.31 14.43
C MET A 1 26.57 29.65 15.14
N ASP A 2 27.74 30.29 15.28
CA ASP A 2 27.87 31.63 15.89
C ASP A 2 27.07 32.74 15.22
N ASP A 3 26.93 32.80 13.90
CA ASP A 3 26.17 33.89 13.26
C ASP A 3 24.64 33.72 13.38
N LEU A 4 24.13 32.49 13.45
CA LEU A 4 22.70 32.22 13.58
C LEU A 4 22.27 32.24 15.05
N LEU A 5 23.14 31.78 15.97
CA LEU A 5 22.98 32.04 17.41
C LEU A 5 23.13 33.54 17.71
N LYS A 6 24.06 34.27 17.07
CA LYS A 6 24.13 35.73 17.18
C LYS A 6 22.95 36.42 16.52
N GLU A 7 22.40 35.93 15.41
CA GLU A 7 21.17 36.46 14.82
C GLU A 7 19.95 36.12 15.70
N LEU A 8 19.88 34.94 16.32
CA LEU A 8 18.83 34.56 17.28
C LEU A 8 18.98 35.26 18.64
N GLU A 9 20.21 35.61 19.05
CA GLU A 9 20.52 36.42 20.25
C GLU A 9 20.37 37.93 19.97
N ALA A 10 20.64 38.39 18.74
CA ALA A 10 20.42 39.76 18.27
C ALA A 10 18.94 40.01 17.93
N LEU A 11 18.21 38.97 17.52
CA LEU A 11 16.78 38.80 17.71
C LEU A 11 16.52 38.65 19.21
N LYS A 12 16.93 39.62 20.03
CA LYS A 12 16.37 39.81 21.36
C LYS A 12 14.86 39.76 21.16
N ILE A 13 14.30 38.59 21.43
CA ILE A 13 12.90 38.32 21.63
C ILE A 13 12.57 39.19 22.82
N ARG A 14 12.29 40.47 22.55
CA ARG A 14 11.65 41.37 23.48
C ARG A 14 10.33 40.70 23.87
N GLY A 15 9.68 41.22 24.91
CA GLY A 15 8.40 40.71 25.41
C GLY A 15 7.35 40.39 24.34
N ASP A 16 7.51 40.92 23.11
CA ASP A 16 6.49 41.00 22.07
C ASP A 16 6.80 40.14 20.81
N PHE A 17 7.69 39.13 20.87
CA PHE A 17 8.00 38.25 19.71
C PHE A 17 6.78 37.58 19.06
N PHE A 18 5.72 37.32 19.84
CA PHE A 18 4.47 36.75 19.36
C PHE A 18 3.48 37.81 18.85
N GLU A 19 3.76 39.10 19.04
CA GLU A 19 2.87 40.22 18.66
C GLU A 19 3.27 40.86 17.33
N ASP A 20 4.53 40.75 16.90
CA ASP A 20 5.03 41.33 15.65
C ASP A 20 5.26 40.25 14.56
N ASN A 21 4.46 40.31 13.49
CA ASN A 21 4.61 39.47 12.30
C ASN A 21 6.01 39.54 11.67
N SER A 22 6.74 40.65 11.85
CA SER A 22 8.09 40.81 11.29
C SER A 22 9.09 39.82 11.89
N SER A 23 8.89 39.44 13.16
CA SER A 23 9.78 38.55 13.93
C SER A 23 9.77 37.10 13.42
N TRP A 24 8.74 36.68 12.68
CA TRP A 24 8.61 35.32 12.13
C TRP A 24 9.26 35.15 10.76
N THR A 25 9.58 36.24 10.07
CA THR A 25 10.16 36.20 8.71
C THR A 25 11.49 35.43 8.67
N PRO A 26 12.47 35.69 9.58
CA PRO A 26 13.73 34.95 9.57
C PRO A 26 13.54 33.45 9.84
N CYS A 27 12.54 33.08 10.65
CA CYS A 27 12.20 31.69 10.93
C CYS A 27 11.65 30.98 9.69
N VAL A 28 10.74 31.64 8.95
CA VAL A 28 10.21 31.14 7.68
C VAL A 28 11.32 31.01 6.65
N ASP A 29 12.20 32.01 6.52
CA ASP A 29 13.31 31.99 5.58
C ASP A 29 14.29 30.84 5.86
N LEU A 30 14.58 30.57 7.14
CA LEU A 30 15.43 29.43 7.52
C LEU A 30 14.81 28.10 7.10
N ILE A 31 13.50 27.92 7.30
CA ILE A 31 12.78 26.71 6.87
C ILE A 31 12.81 26.61 5.34
N GLN A 32 12.53 27.68 4.62
CA GLN A 32 12.47 27.67 3.16
C GLN A 32 13.84 27.40 2.51
N LYS A 33 14.93 27.93 3.09
CA LYS A 33 16.32 27.59 2.70
C LYS A 33 16.69 26.14 2.98
N SER A 34 15.91 25.45 3.82
CA SER A 34 16.10 24.05 4.15
C SER A 34 15.26 23.12 3.29
N PHE A 35 14.42 23.62 2.38
CA PHE A 35 13.69 22.77 1.45
C PHE A 35 14.62 22.12 0.42
N VAL A 36 14.21 20.94 -0.01
CA VAL A 36 14.91 20.22 -1.08
C VAL A 36 14.75 21.00 -2.39
N PRO A 37 15.86 21.28 -3.09
CA PRO A 37 15.82 22.07 -4.32
C PRO A 37 15.24 21.30 -5.50
N GLN A 38 14.72 22.04 -6.47
CA GLN A 38 14.29 21.49 -7.76
C GLN A 38 15.45 20.79 -8.48
N ARG A 39 15.14 19.70 -9.20
CA ARG A 39 16.07 18.99 -10.08
C ARG A 39 15.46 18.75 -11.46
N THR A 40 15.95 19.50 -12.45
CA THR A 40 15.49 19.40 -13.85
C THR A 40 15.71 18.02 -14.45
N VAL A 41 16.75 17.30 -13.99
CA VAL A 41 17.07 15.91 -14.38
C VAL A 41 15.89 14.96 -14.22
N GLY A 42 15.01 15.20 -13.23
CA GLY A 42 13.83 14.36 -12.97
C GLY A 42 12.88 14.20 -14.17
N ALA A 43 12.89 15.15 -15.11
CA ALA A 43 12.06 15.08 -16.32
C ALA A 43 12.53 13.99 -17.30
N GLU A 44 13.83 13.69 -17.34
CA GLU A 44 14.45 12.75 -18.30
C GLU A 44 14.65 11.36 -17.68
N ARG A 45 15.09 11.31 -16.42
CA ARG A 45 15.33 10.07 -15.66
C ARG A 45 14.98 10.25 -14.19
N PRO A 46 14.77 9.17 -13.42
CA PRO A 46 14.62 9.26 -11.99
C PRO A 46 15.85 9.92 -11.36
N CYS A 47 15.62 10.75 -10.36
CA CYS A 47 16.70 11.36 -9.62
C CYS A 47 17.47 10.29 -8.83
N GLU A 48 18.77 10.48 -8.71
CA GLU A 48 19.66 9.62 -7.94
C GLU A 48 20.30 10.43 -6.81
N GLU A 49 20.90 9.74 -5.83
CA GLU A 49 21.65 10.37 -4.73
C GLU A 49 22.70 11.37 -5.22
N LYS A 50 23.36 11.08 -6.36
CA LYS A 50 24.37 11.97 -6.94
C LYS A 50 23.82 13.34 -7.36
N ASP A 51 22.52 13.44 -7.64
CA ASP A 51 21.88 14.68 -8.08
C ASP A 51 21.64 15.63 -6.89
N PHE A 52 21.79 15.15 -5.66
CA PHE A 52 21.60 15.92 -4.42
C PHE A 52 22.88 16.10 -3.59
N ARG A 53 24.07 15.81 -4.14
CA ARG A 53 25.34 15.88 -3.39
C ARG A 53 25.54 17.19 -2.64
N GLU A 54 25.41 18.33 -3.33
CA GLU A 54 25.61 19.65 -2.73
C GLU A 54 24.60 19.93 -1.61
N TYR A 55 23.33 19.57 -1.84
CA TYR A 55 22.27 19.73 -0.85
C TYR A 55 22.52 18.87 0.40
N ARG A 56 22.97 17.63 0.20
CA ARG A 56 23.26 16.68 1.28
C ARG A 56 24.39 17.14 2.20
N LEU A 57 25.31 17.99 1.72
CA LEU A 57 26.37 18.57 2.56
C LEU A 57 25.86 19.62 3.55
N VAL A 58 24.68 20.22 3.30
CA VAL A 58 24.18 21.35 4.08
C VAL A 58 22.87 21.06 4.83
N VAL A 59 22.06 20.11 4.35
CA VAL A 59 20.71 19.85 4.87
C VAL A 59 20.71 19.48 6.36
N GLU A 60 21.61 18.61 6.81
CA GLU A 60 21.65 18.17 8.21
C GLU A 60 21.94 19.35 9.16
N ARG A 61 22.91 20.19 8.81
CA ARG A 61 23.21 21.44 9.53
C ARG A 61 21.99 22.37 9.53
N ASN A 62 21.30 22.50 8.41
CA ASN A 62 20.13 23.36 8.30
C ASN A 62 18.97 22.84 9.18
N LEU A 63 18.71 21.53 9.19
CA LEU A 63 17.71 20.91 10.05
C LEU A 63 18.06 21.05 11.55
N HIS A 64 19.34 20.93 11.92
CA HIS A 64 19.77 21.25 13.28
C HIS A 64 19.50 22.71 13.67
N ASN A 65 19.74 23.67 12.75
CA ASN A 65 19.42 25.07 13.01
C ASN A 65 17.90 25.27 13.20
N VAL A 66 17.07 24.63 12.37
CA VAL A 66 15.60 24.65 12.53
C VAL A 66 15.19 24.05 13.88
N ARG A 67 15.83 22.95 14.30
CA ARG A 67 15.59 22.33 15.61
C ARG A 67 15.93 23.27 16.76
N SER A 68 17.11 23.89 16.74
CA SER A 68 17.52 24.85 17.76
C SER A 68 16.56 26.05 17.82
N MET A 69 16.18 26.60 16.67
CA MET A 69 15.16 27.66 16.58
C MET A 69 13.83 27.22 17.21
N LEU A 70 13.35 26.00 16.91
CA LEU A 70 12.09 25.49 17.44
C LEU A 70 12.15 25.29 18.96
N GLN A 71 13.27 24.80 19.49
CA GLN A 71 13.50 24.67 20.94
C GLN A 71 13.41 26.02 21.67
N HIS A 72 14.00 27.08 21.09
CA HIS A 72 13.89 28.44 21.63
C HIS A 72 12.45 28.99 21.58
N ILE A 73 11.71 28.73 20.50
CA ILE A 73 10.29 29.11 20.42
C ILE A 73 9.49 28.38 21.49
N SER A 74 9.71 27.07 21.65
CA SER A 74 9.02 26.24 22.65
C SER A 74 9.30 26.67 24.09
N SER A 75 10.55 27.01 24.45
CA SER A 75 10.87 27.50 25.80
C SER A 75 10.13 28.81 26.10
N ASN A 76 10.16 29.76 25.16
CA ASN A 76 9.49 31.05 25.32
C ASN A 76 7.95 30.92 25.34
N SER A 77 7.40 29.98 24.57
CA SER A 77 5.96 29.70 24.55
C SER A 77 5.46 29.18 25.90
N ARG A 78 6.25 28.30 26.55
CA ARG A 78 5.95 27.76 27.88
C ARG A 78 6.02 28.83 28.96
N GLU A 79 7.02 29.71 28.91
CA GLU A 79 7.16 30.83 29.85
C GLU A 79 5.99 31.82 29.76
N LYS A 80 5.46 32.05 28.55
CA LYS A 80 4.36 33.00 28.31
C LYS A 80 2.97 32.35 28.28
N HIS A 81 2.86 31.04 28.51
CA HIS A 81 1.62 30.25 28.33
C HIS A 81 0.92 30.49 26.97
N PHE A 82 1.70 30.73 25.92
CA PHE A 82 1.21 31.00 24.57
C PHE A 82 1.14 29.70 23.76
N GLN A 83 0.14 29.54 22.89
CA GLN A 83 -0.07 28.36 22.06
C GLN A 83 -0.42 28.78 20.63
N LEU A 84 0.06 28.03 19.63
CA LEU A 84 -0.08 28.40 18.21
C LEU A 84 -1.33 27.81 17.52
N SER A 85 -2.18 27.09 18.26
CA SER A 85 -3.33 26.34 17.71
C SER A 85 -4.30 27.18 16.86
N ASN A 86 -4.47 28.47 17.18
CA ASN A 86 -5.34 29.40 16.45
C ASN A 86 -4.58 30.50 15.70
N ALA A 87 -3.30 30.27 15.39
CA ALA A 87 -2.45 31.31 14.85
C ALA A 87 -2.85 31.71 13.42
N THR A 88 -2.75 33.00 13.12
CA THR A 88 -3.04 33.59 11.80
C THR A 88 -1.80 34.27 11.22
N GLY A 89 -1.86 34.71 9.96
CA GLY A 89 -0.78 35.48 9.33
C GLY A 89 0.54 34.72 9.19
N MET A 90 1.64 35.35 9.62
CA MET A 90 2.99 34.81 9.44
C MET A 90 3.24 33.55 10.30
N ILE A 91 2.60 33.46 11.46
CA ILE A 91 2.71 32.28 12.33
C ILE A 91 2.11 31.04 11.66
N ARG A 92 0.95 31.20 11.00
CA ARG A 92 0.35 30.13 10.20
C ARG A 92 1.28 29.73 9.05
N THR A 93 1.85 30.72 8.36
CA THR A 93 2.81 30.48 7.27
C THR A 93 4.03 29.70 7.77
N PHE A 94 4.56 30.06 8.93
CA PHE A 94 5.62 29.32 9.61
C PHE A 94 5.23 27.86 9.87
N GLY A 95 4.07 27.62 10.49
CA GLY A 95 3.57 26.26 10.75
C GLY A 95 3.44 25.41 9.49
N MET A 96 2.83 25.97 8.44
CA MET A 96 2.66 25.27 7.17
C MET A 96 4.02 24.93 6.53
N ASN A 97 4.95 25.89 6.46
CA ASN A 97 6.28 25.63 5.89
C ASN A 97 7.07 24.60 6.73
N LEU A 98 6.96 24.66 8.06
CA LEU A 98 7.61 23.68 8.94
C LEU A 98 7.08 22.27 8.69
N LEU A 99 5.76 22.12 8.56
CA LEU A 99 5.15 20.82 8.28
C LEU A 99 5.51 20.29 6.89
N LEU A 100 5.61 21.16 5.88
CA LEU A 100 6.13 20.79 4.56
C LEU A 100 7.58 20.26 4.66
N LEU A 101 8.44 20.94 5.42
CA LEU A 101 9.84 20.55 5.61
C LEU A 101 9.95 19.19 6.30
N ILE A 102 9.13 18.98 7.34
CA ILE A 102 9.04 17.69 8.03
C ILE A 102 8.62 16.61 7.04
N GLY A 103 7.62 16.87 6.19
CA GLY A 103 7.15 15.94 5.17
C GLY A 103 8.19 15.60 4.09
N GLU A 104 9.02 16.56 3.67
CA GLU A 104 10.15 16.29 2.74
C GLU A 104 11.23 15.37 3.35
N HIS A 105 11.22 15.22 4.68
CA HIS A 105 12.22 14.48 5.45
C HIS A 105 11.61 13.42 6.38
N SER A 106 10.35 13.03 6.18
CA SER A 106 9.64 12.07 7.03
C SER A 106 10.20 10.65 6.91
N GLU A 107 10.71 10.31 5.73
CA GLU A 107 11.32 9.02 5.42
C GLU A 107 12.67 9.16 4.71
N LYS A 108 13.43 8.06 4.70
CA LYS A 108 14.74 8.00 4.06
C LYS A 108 14.58 8.06 2.54
N ASN A 109 15.22 9.05 1.93
CA ASN A 109 15.18 9.34 0.50
C ASN A 109 16.60 9.60 -0.05
N ILE A 110 16.68 9.77 -1.37
CA ILE A 110 17.94 10.02 -2.10
C ILE A 110 18.60 11.36 -1.73
N TRP A 111 17.82 12.34 -1.25
CA TRP A 111 18.27 13.70 -0.90
C TRP A 111 18.61 13.88 0.59
N ASN A 112 18.36 12.90 1.46
CA ASN A 112 18.56 13.05 2.91
C ASN A 112 19.37 11.89 3.50
N THR A 113 19.70 11.97 4.80
CA THR A 113 20.39 10.93 5.58
C THR A 113 19.44 10.32 6.62
N ALA A 114 19.84 9.21 7.24
CA ALA A 114 19.08 8.65 8.37
C ALA A 114 19.00 9.65 9.55
N GLU A 115 20.06 10.45 9.74
CA GLU A 115 20.09 11.53 10.73
C GLU A 115 19.07 12.62 10.42
N CYS A 116 18.94 13.04 9.16
CA CYS A 116 17.90 14.00 8.76
C CYS A 116 16.49 13.52 9.11
N VAL A 117 16.22 12.22 8.93
CA VAL A 117 14.93 11.61 9.30
C VAL A 117 14.74 11.60 10.81
N SER A 118 15.81 11.33 11.58
CA SER A 118 15.77 11.42 13.05
C SER A 118 15.41 12.84 13.52
N ILE A 119 16.11 13.85 12.98
CA ILE A 119 15.82 15.26 13.29
C ILE A 119 14.39 15.63 12.89
N SER A 120 13.91 15.17 11.72
CA SER A 120 12.53 15.42 11.26
C SER A 120 11.49 14.90 12.26
N LYS A 121 11.71 13.72 12.86
CA LYS A 121 10.83 13.17 13.90
C LYS A 121 10.85 14.00 15.19
N GLU A 122 11.99 14.57 15.56
CA GLU A 122 12.07 15.49 16.71
C GLU A 122 11.35 16.82 16.43
N LEU A 123 11.49 17.34 15.21
CA LEU A 123 10.77 18.54 14.75
C LEU A 123 9.27 18.30 14.76
N LEU A 124 8.84 17.11 14.33
CA LEU A 124 7.45 16.68 14.35
C LEU A 124 6.86 16.65 15.76
N ALA A 125 7.57 16.05 16.72
CA ALA A 125 7.14 16.04 18.12
C ALA A 125 7.04 17.47 18.69
N SER A 126 8.04 18.30 18.38
CA SER A 126 8.05 19.72 18.79
C SER A 126 6.92 20.53 18.15
N PHE A 127 6.56 20.22 16.89
CA PHE A 127 5.41 20.80 16.21
C PHE A 127 4.11 20.47 16.93
N CYS A 128 3.89 19.19 17.25
CA CYS A 128 2.71 18.74 17.98
C CYS A 128 2.56 19.45 19.34
N ASP A 129 3.66 19.59 20.09
CA ASP A 129 3.70 20.32 21.35
C ASP A 129 3.30 21.80 21.20
N LEU A 130 3.78 22.49 20.15
CA LEU A 130 3.52 23.92 19.93
C LEU A 130 2.08 24.21 19.46
N TYR A 131 1.54 23.32 18.62
CA TYR A 131 0.19 23.43 18.07
C TYR A 131 -0.87 22.73 18.94
N VAL A 132 -0.45 22.07 20.02
CA VAL A 132 -1.33 21.38 20.97
C VAL A 132 -2.19 20.33 20.28
N CYS A 133 -1.60 19.61 19.31
CA CYS A 133 -2.23 18.48 18.66
C CYS A 133 -1.59 17.18 19.15
N GLN A 134 -2.41 16.14 19.33
CA GLN A 134 -1.92 14.81 19.73
C GLN A 134 -1.26 14.07 18.58
N SER A 135 -1.59 14.46 17.34
CA SER A 135 -1.07 13.87 16.11
C SER A 135 -1.18 14.87 14.95
N ILE A 136 -0.45 14.60 13.88
CA ILE A 136 -0.61 15.34 12.62
C ILE A 136 -1.97 15.09 11.99
N SER A 137 -2.48 13.87 12.09
CA SER A 137 -3.83 13.52 11.65
C SER A 137 -4.88 14.49 12.20
N GLN A 138 -4.82 14.80 13.50
CA GLN A 138 -5.67 15.80 14.14
C GLN A 138 -5.48 17.18 13.50
N PHE A 139 -4.23 17.65 13.39
CA PHE A 139 -3.94 18.97 12.81
C PHE A 139 -4.42 19.11 11.36
N LEU A 140 -4.24 18.07 10.53
CA LEU A 140 -4.66 18.06 9.13
C LEU A 140 -6.18 18.16 8.97
N SER A 141 -6.92 17.60 9.93
CA SER A 141 -8.39 17.56 9.94
C SER A 141 -9.03 18.90 10.35
N GLU A 142 -8.26 19.78 10.99
CA GLU A 142 -8.73 21.06 11.51
C GLU A 142 -8.51 22.21 10.51
N ASN A 143 -9.36 23.25 10.58
CA ASN A 143 -9.13 24.57 9.97
C ASN A 143 -8.73 24.59 8.47
N GLU A 144 -9.21 23.63 7.68
CA GLU A 144 -8.83 23.44 6.26
C GLU A 144 -7.31 23.30 6.05
N ASN A 145 -6.58 22.85 7.08
CA ASN A 145 -5.11 22.81 7.08
C ASN A 145 -4.58 21.90 5.97
N LEU A 146 -5.15 20.70 5.81
CA LEU A 146 -4.81 19.81 4.70
C LEU A 146 -4.98 20.50 3.34
N ARG A 147 -6.12 21.15 3.10
CA ARG A 147 -6.38 21.84 1.83
C ARG A 147 -5.36 22.95 1.57
N ASN A 148 -5.02 23.74 2.59
CA ASN A 148 -4.01 24.79 2.46
C ASN A 148 -2.62 24.24 2.13
N LEU A 149 -2.21 23.14 2.76
CA LEU A 149 -0.94 22.46 2.45
C LEU A 149 -0.94 21.92 1.00
N LEU A 150 -2.03 21.28 0.59
CA LEU A 150 -2.19 20.78 -0.78
C LEU A 150 -2.12 21.93 -1.81
N LEU A 151 -2.74 23.08 -1.52
CA LEU A 151 -2.64 24.28 -2.37
C LEU A 151 -1.22 24.83 -2.45
N MET A 152 -0.45 24.81 -1.36
CA MET A 152 0.95 25.22 -1.35
C MET A 152 1.83 24.28 -2.20
N LEU A 153 1.53 22.98 -2.20
CA LEU A 153 2.27 22.00 -3.01
C LEU A 153 1.87 22.01 -4.49
N ARG A 154 0.62 22.37 -4.80
CA ARG A 154 0.02 22.24 -6.13
C ARG A 154 0.87 22.76 -7.29
N PRO A 155 1.52 23.95 -7.24
CA PRO A 155 2.33 24.45 -8.36
C PRO A 155 3.50 23.51 -8.73
N LYS A 156 4.02 22.78 -7.74
CA LYS A 156 5.13 21.84 -7.90
C LYS A 156 4.66 20.42 -8.24
N LEU A 157 3.35 20.15 -8.22
CA LEU A 157 2.73 18.84 -8.46
C LEU A 157 1.89 18.79 -9.75
N LEU A 158 2.07 19.77 -10.65
CA LEU A 158 1.40 19.77 -11.94
C LEU A 158 2.06 18.77 -12.90
N LYS A 159 1.32 18.39 -13.95
CA LYS A 159 1.73 17.40 -14.96
C LYS A 159 3.18 17.58 -15.46
N ASP A 160 3.58 18.82 -15.69
CA ASP A 160 4.89 19.15 -16.27
C ASP A 160 5.97 19.48 -15.22
N THR A 161 5.62 19.57 -13.93
CA THR A 161 6.54 20.03 -12.88
C THR A 161 6.89 18.97 -11.85
N TRP A 162 5.97 18.05 -11.53
CA TRP A 162 6.10 17.10 -10.40
C TRP A 162 7.40 16.29 -10.39
N LYS A 163 7.85 15.84 -11.56
CA LYS A 163 9.09 15.05 -11.70
C LYS A 163 10.33 15.80 -11.25
N THR A 164 10.31 17.14 -11.32
CA THR A 164 11.44 17.97 -10.91
C THR A 164 11.45 18.28 -9.41
N TYR A 165 10.42 17.85 -8.68
CA TYR A 165 10.26 18.05 -7.24
C TYR A 165 9.96 16.73 -6.50
N PRO A 166 10.90 15.77 -6.48
CA PRO A 166 10.65 14.47 -5.86
C PRO A 166 10.40 14.55 -4.34
N SER A 167 10.94 15.56 -3.65
CA SER A 167 10.62 15.82 -2.24
C SER A 167 9.18 16.20 -2.00
N VAL A 168 8.58 16.93 -2.94
CA VAL A 168 7.20 17.39 -2.85
C VAL A 168 6.24 16.23 -3.13
N VAL A 169 6.63 15.32 -4.02
CA VAL A 169 5.92 14.04 -4.22
C VAL A 169 5.92 13.21 -2.93
N ALA A 170 7.08 13.09 -2.27
CA ALA A 170 7.19 12.39 -0.99
C ALA A 170 6.35 13.07 0.11
N CYS A 171 6.37 14.40 0.17
CA CYS A 171 5.56 15.18 1.10
C CYS A 171 4.05 15.00 0.86
N TYR A 172 3.61 15.01 -0.41
CA TYR A 172 2.23 14.72 -0.78
C TYR A 172 1.80 13.30 -0.35
N ARG A 173 2.62 12.28 -0.66
CA ARG A 173 2.41 10.88 -0.24
C ARG A 173 2.28 10.79 1.28
N TRP A 174 3.17 11.45 2.02
CA TRP A 174 3.16 11.49 3.47
C TRP A 174 1.86 12.09 4.03
N PHE A 175 1.37 13.21 3.48
CA PHE A 175 0.10 13.78 3.92
C PHE A 175 -1.10 12.85 3.72
N LEU A 176 -1.13 12.07 2.63
CA LEU A 176 -2.19 11.10 2.43
C LEU A 176 -2.13 9.94 3.44
N GLN A 177 -0.93 9.58 3.89
CA GLN A 177 -0.74 8.52 4.90
C GLN A 177 -1.08 8.99 6.32
N GLU A 178 -0.80 10.26 6.65
CA GLU A 178 -1.04 10.83 7.98
C GLU A 178 -2.49 11.29 8.20
N ALA A 179 -3.25 11.56 7.14
CA ALA A 179 -4.61 12.07 7.27
C ALA A 179 -5.56 11.06 7.95
N GLU A 180 -6.47 11.55 8.80
CA GLU A 180 -7.47 10.68 9.43
C GLU A 180 -8.50 10.19 8.40
N LYS A 181 -8.91 8.92 8.49
CA LYS A 181 -10.05 8.44 7.70
C LYS A 181 -11.34 9.05 8.26
N PRO A 182 -12.23 9.64 7.44
CA PRO A 182 -12.26 9.68 5.98
C PRO A 182 -11.90 11.06 5.36
N VAL A 183 -11.04 11.87 5.98
CA VAL A 183 -10.84 13.30 5.63
C VAL A 183 -10.49 13.55 4.17
N LEU A 184 -9.63 12.72 3.56
CA LEU A 184 -9.27 12.85 2.14
C LEU A 184 -10.47 12.82 1.19
N PHE A 185 -11.57 12.13 1.54
CA PHE A 185 -12.76 12.09 0.70
C PHE A 185 -13.38 13.48 0.50
N ASN A 186 -13.34 14.32 1.53
CA ASN A 186 -13.85 15.70 1.44
C ASN A 186 -13.04 16.57 0.46
N TYR A 187 -11.79 16.18 0.19
CA TYR A 187 -10.85 16.87 -0.68
C TYR A 187 -10.45 16.02 -1.90
N ILE A 188 -11.28 15.05 -2.29
CA ILE A 188 -10.93 14.11 -3.37
C ILE A 188 -10.57 14.82 -4.68
N GLY A 189 -11.24 15.93 -4.99
CA GLY A 189 -10.96 16.75 -6.16
C GLY A 189 -9.61 17.49 -6.11
N ASP A 190 -9.05 17.68 -4.91
CA ASP A 190 -7.73 18.28 -4.70
C ASP A 190 -6.62 17.23 -4.65
N VAL A 191 -6.89 16.03 -4.12
CA VAL A 191 -5.87 14.97 -3.99
C VAL A 191 -5.78 14.05 -5.19
N LEU A 192 -6.90 13.64 -5.80
CA LEU A 192 -6.91 12.61 -6.84
C LEU A 192 -6.13 13.00 -8.11
N PRO A 193 -6.18 14.24 -8.63
CA PRO A 193 -5.47 14.59 -9.86
C PRO A 193 -3.97 14.33 -9.80
N THR A 194 -3.32 14.67 -8.68
CA THR A 194 -1.88 14.44 -8.49
C THR A 194 -1.55 12.96 -8.45
N ALA A 195 -2.33 12.14 -7.72
CA ALA A 195 -2.12 10.70 -7.68
C ALA A 195 -2.22 10.06 -9.07
N LEU A 196 -3.20 10.49 -9.88
CA LEU A 196 -3.38 9.99 -11.26
C LEU A 196 -2.23 10.42 -12.18
N ILE A 197 -1.71 11.64 -12.06
CA ILE A 197 -0.56 12.11 -12.84
C ILE A 197 0.69 11.27 -12.53
N ILE A 198 0.92 10.94 -11.27
CA ILE A 198 2.05 10.10 -10.84
C ILE A 198 1.85 8.65 -11.31
N LEU A 199 0.61 8.14 -11.23
CA LEU A 199 0.23 6.79 -11.66
C LEU A 199 0.43 6.57 -13.17
N ASP A 200 0.17 7.59 -13.99
CA ASP A 200 0.29 7.56 -15.46
C ASP A 200 1.75 7.59 -15.94
N ASP A 201 2.72 7.60 -15.02
CA ASP A 201 4.12 7.66 -15.39
C ASP A 201 4.65 6.33 -15.96
N TYR A 202 5.70 6.41 -16.78
CA TYR A 202 6.33 5.22 -17.35
C TYR A 202 7.41 4.60 -16.44
N PHE A 203 7.87 5.29 -15.38
CA PHE A 203 8.83 4.71 -14.44
C PHE A 203 8.10 3.89 -13.35
N PRO A 204 8.43 2.60 -13.17
CA PRO A 204 7.73 1.72 -12.22
C PRO A 204 7.68 2.23 -10.77
N ASP A 205 8.75 2.88 -10.30
CA ASP A 205 8.81 3.39 -8.93
C ASP A 205 7.82 4.56 -8.72
N ASN A 206 7.58 5.37 -9.77
CA ASN A 206 6.57 6.42 -9.73
C ASN A 206 5.16 5.82 -9.78
N VAL A 207 4.92 4.82 -10.64
CA VAL A 207 3.64 4.10 -10.68
C VAL A 207 3.30 3.51 -9.31
N LEU A 208 4.28 2.92 -8.62
CA LEU A 208 4.13 2.39 -7.27
C LEU A 208 3.69 3.48 -6.28
N ILE A 209 4.36 4.64 -6.28
CA ILE A 209 3.96 5.79 -5.45
C ILE A 209 2.53 6.22 -5.78
N GLY A 210 2.18 6.28 -7.06
CA GLY A 210 0.83 6.59 -7.54
C GLY A 210 -0.21 5.62 -6.98
N LEU A 211 0.06 4.31 -7.04
CA LEU A 211 -0.82 3.27 -6.51
C LEU A 211 -0.99 3.36 -4.99
N GLU A 212 0.08 3.62 -4.25
CA GLU A 212 -0.02 3.82 -2.80
C GLU A 212 -0.89 5.03 -2.45
N CYS A 213 -0.76 6.13 -3.21
CA CYS A 213 -1.60 7.31 -3.05
C CYS A 213 -3.06 7.02 -3.39
N ILE A 214 -3.31 6.34 -4.51
CA ILE A 214 -4.66 5.91 -4.92
C ILE A 214 -5.27 4.98 -3.88
N TYR A 215 -4.50 4.05 -3.34
CA TYR A 215 -4.96 3.15 -2.28
C TYR A 215 -5.45 3.95 -1.07
N GLN A 216 -4.68 4.92 -0.57
CA GLN A 216 -5.13 5.77 0.54
C GLN A 216 -6.41 6.53 0.19
N ILE A 217 -6.51 7.11 -1.00
CA ILE A 217 -7.73 7.81 -1.43
C ILE A 217 -8.95 6.85 -1.46
N ILE A 218 -8.78 5.63 -1.97
CA ILE A 218 -9.83 4.60 -1.94
C ILE A 218 -10.21 4.25 -0.50
N GLN A 219 -9.23 4.07 0.40
CA GLN A 219 -9.50 3.74 1.80
C GLN A 219 -10.30 4.83 2.53
N HIS A 220 -10.05 6.11 2.26
CA HIS A 220 -10.83 7.21 2.83
C HIS A 220 -12.23 7.33 2.20
N SER A 221 -12.39 6.80 0.99
CA SER A 221 -13.64 6.81 0.23
C SER A 221 -14.42 5.50 0.33
N TYR A 222 -13.93 4.54 1.11
CA TYR A 222 -14.47 3.18 1.17
C TYR A 222 -15.95 3.19 1.56
N MET A 223 -16.77 2.51 0.77
CA MET A 223 -18.23 2.41 0.95
C MET A 223 -18.97 3.77 0.91
N LYS A 224 -18.35 4.86 0.47
CA LYS A 224 -19.02 6.15 0.31
C LYS A 224 -19.77 6.21 -1.03
N LYS A 225 -21.10 6.37 -0.97
CA LYS A 225 -21.93 6.52 -2.19
C LYS A 225 -21.48 7.69 -3.07
N GLY A 226 -21.03 8.79 -2.47
CA GLY A 226 -20.55 9.95 -3.21
C GLY A 226 -19.34 9.66 -4.11
N LEU A 227 -18.55 8.62 -3.86
CA LEU A 227 -17.49 8.18 -4.77
C LEU A 227 -18.05 7.64 -6.10
N ILE A 228 -19.22 6.99 -6.03
CA ILE A 228 -19.95 6.47 -7.19
C ILE A 228 -20.68 7.62 -7.90
N ASP A 229 -21.47 8.39 -7.14
CA ASP A 229 -22.33 9.45 -7.68
C ASP A 229 -21.54 10.56 -8.40
N SER A 230 -20.30 10.82 -7.96
CA SER A 230 -19.38 11.79 -8.60
C SER A 230 -18.65 11.26 -9.83
N GLY A 231 -18.71 9.96 -10.11
CA GLY A 231 -17.96 9.31 -11.18
C GLY A 231 -16.48 9.05 -10.87
N TYR A 232 -15.97 9.43 -9.69
CA TYR A 232 -14.57 9.20 -9.33
C TYR A 232 -14.22 7.71 -9.25
N ALA A 233 -15.13 6.85 -8.79
CA ALA A 233 -14.90 5.40 -8.80
C ALA A 233 -14.59 4.88 -10.21
N LYS A 234 -15.37 5.32 -11.21
CA LYS A 234 -15.19 4.92 -12.60
C LYS A 234 -13.87 5.46 -13.18
N LEU A 235 -13.51 6.69 -12.85
CA LEU A 235 -12.23 7.28 -13.25
C LEU A 235 -11.04 6.48 -12.69
N ILE A 236 -11.06 6.19 -11.39
CA ILE A 236 -9.99 5.41 -10.73
C ILE A 236 -9.94 4.00 -11.34
N TYR A 237 -11.08 3.35 -11.54
CA TYR A 237 -11.15 2.02 -12.15
C TYR A 237 -10.47 2.00 -13.52
N HIS A 238 -10.80 2.95 -14.41
CA HIS A 238 -10.18 3.01 -15.73
C HIS A 238 -8.66 3.25 -15.67
N ALA A 239 -8.19 4.10 -14.76
CA ALA A 239 -6.75 4.33 -14.59
C ALA A 239 -6.02 3.06 -14.13
N LEU A 240 -6.59 2.31 -13.18
CA LEU A 240 -6.03 1.04 -12.72
C LEU A 240 -6.07 -0.04 -13.82
N GLN A 241 -7.15 -0.10 -14.60
CA GLN A 241 -7.32 -1.08 -15.68
C GLN A 241 -6.24 -0.97 -16.76
N LEU A 242 -5.68 0.21 -17.01
CA LEU A 242 -4.58 0.36 -17.96
C LEU A 242 -3.32 -0.38 -17.49
N LEU A 243 -3.09 -0.44 -16.17
CA LEU A 243 -1.91 -1.08 -15.58
C LEU A 243 -2.00 -2.61 -15.56
N THR A 244 -3.20 -3.22 -15.65
CA THR A 244 -3.34 -4.69 -15.66
C THR A 244 -2.78 -5.34 -16.91
N HIS A 245 -2.51 -4.55 -17.96
CA HIS A 245 -1.90 -5.01 -19.20
C HIS A 245 -0.37 -4.90 -19.18
N GLN A 246 0.20 -4.30 -18.12
CA GLN A 246 1.63 -4.13 -17.96
C GLN A 246 2.19 -5.26 -17.08
N LYS A 247 3.26 -5.91 -17.54
CA LYS A 247 3.91 -7.04 -16.84
C LYS A 247 5.06 -6.57 -15.96
N GLU A 248 4.75 -5.86 -14.88
CA GLU A 248 5.75 -5.34 -13.92
C GLU A 248 5.41 -5.81 -12.51
N ALA A 249 6.29 -6.65 -11.97
CA ALA A 249 6.07 -7.35 -10.71
C ALA A 249 5.92 -6.40 -9.52
N LYS A 250 6.66 -5.29 -9.51
CA LYS A 250 6.72 -4.33 -8.40
C LYS A 250 5.37 -3.80 -7.96
N TYR A 251 4.43 -3.65 -8.89
CA TYR A 251 3.16 -2.99 -8.60
C TYR A 251 1.92 -3.86 -8.78
N ILE A 252 2.06 -5.14 -9.14
CA ILE A 252 0.91 -6.05 -9.29
C ILE A 252 0.10 -6.17 -8.00
N ILE A 253 0.76 -6.42 -6.86
CA ILE A 253 0.06 -6.53 -5.57
C ILE A 253 -0.66 -5.22 -5.21
N PRO A 254 0.02 -4.05 -5.17
CA PRO A 254 -0.65 -2.77 -4.94
C PRO A 254 -1.80 -2.47 -5.90
N LEU A 255 -1.64 -2.79 -7.18
CA LEU A 255 -2.65 -2.61 -8.22
C LEU A 255 -3.93 -3.39 -7.90
N TYR A 256 -3.82 -4.70 -7.68
CA TYR A 256 -4.99 -5.51 -7.40
C TYR A 256 -5.58 -5.25 -6.02
N SER A 257 -4.79 -4.76 -5.06
CA SER A 257 -5.33 -4.29 -3.77
C SER A 257 -6.18 -3.03 -3.94
N CYS A 258 -5.76 -2.09 -4.78
CA CYS A 258 -6.59 -0.95 -5.17
C CYS A 258 -7.88 -1.40 -5.86
N MET A 259 -7.76 -2.30 -6.85
CA MET A 259 -8.93 -2.81 -7.58
C MET A 259 -9.92 -3.53 -6.66
N ALA A 260 -9.45 -4.45 -5.81
CA ALA A 260 -10.31 -5.19 -4.90
C ALA A 260 -11.10 -4.26 -3.97
N SER A 261 -10.43 -3.26 -3.40
CA SER A 261 -11.07 -2.30 -2.49
C SER A 261 -12.06 -1.37 -3.21
N LEU A 262 -11.73 -0.94 -4.42
CA LEU A 262 -12.62 -0.12 -5.24
C LEU A 262 -13.86 -0.91 -5.69
N LEU A 263 -13.66 -2.13 -6.19
CA LEU A 263 -14.75 -3.03 -6.60
C LEU A 263 -15.71 -3.28 -5.45
N ALA A 264 -15.22 -3.53 -4.23
CA ALA A 264 -16.09 -3.72 -3.07
C ALA A 264 -17.03 -2.52 -2.86
N THR A 265 -16.53 -1.29 -3.02
CA THR A 265 -17.36 -0.08 -2.91
C THR A 265 -18.36 0.05 -4.05
N MET A 266 -17.95 -0.27 -5.28
CA MET A 266 -18.84 -0.23 -6.46
C MET A 266 -19.96 -1.26 -6.35
N GLU A 267 -19.64 -2.49 -6.00
CA GLU A 267 -20.60 -3.60 -5.83
C GLU A 267 -21.58 -3.34 -4.69
N HIS A 268 -21.11 -2.74 -3.59
CA HIS A 268 -21.99 -2.42 -2.45
C HIS A 268 -23.13 -1.46 -2.82
N TRP A 269 -22.87 -0.52 -3.73
CA TRP A 269 -23.85 0.48 -4.17
C TRP A 269 -24.58 0.11 -5.47
N ASP A 270 -24.25 -1.03 -6.08
CA ASP A 270 -24.93 -1.54 -7.26
C ASP A 270 -26.13 -2.42 -6.87
N ASN A 271 -27.31 -1.80 -6.82
CA ASN A 271 -28.56 -2.50 -6.53
C ASN A 271 -29.04 -3.41 -7.68
N THR A 272 -28.38 -3.35 -8.84
CA THR A 272 -28.73 -4.13 -10.03
C THR A 272 -27.82 -5.34 -10.24
N ILE A 273 -26.83 -5.52 -9.37
CA ILE A 273 -25.82 -6.56 -9.54
C ILE A 273 -26.44 -7.98 -9.46
N ASN A 274 -26.32 -8.71 -10.56
CA ASN A 274 -26.60 -10.14 -10.60
C ASN A 274 -25.26 -10.90 -10.58
N LEU A 275 -24.93 -11.51 -9.44
CA LEU A 275 -23.66 -12.24 -9.26
C LEU A 275 -23.50 -13.43 -10.21
N PHE A 276 -24.58 -13.92 -10.81
CA PHE A 276 -24.55 -15.00 -11.79
C PHE A 276 -24.27 -14.52 -13.21
N GLU A 277 -24.45 -13.24 -13.50
CA GLU A 277 -24.09 -12.60 -14.77
C GLU A 277 -22.66 -12.06 -14.75
N TRP A 278 -22.15 -11.64 -15.90
CA TRP A 278 -20.80 -11.10 -16.01
C TRP A 278 -20.71 -9.72 -15.34
N THR A 279 -19.80 -9.57 -14.38
CA THR A 279 -19.62 -8.35 -13.57
C THR A 279 -18.29 -7.66 -13.88
N THR A 280 -18.11 -6.42 -13.39
CA THR A 280 -16.81 -5.72 -13.46
C THR A 280 -15.71 -6.48 -12.71
N ARG A 281 -16.04 -7.23 -11.66
CA ARG A 281 -15.09 -8.15 -11.00
C ARG A 281 -14.68 -9.28 -11.92
N ASP A 282 -15.59 -9.81 -12.73
CA ASP A 282 -15.26 -10.84 -13.72
C ASP A 282 -14.32 -10.28 -14.81
N GLU A 283 -14.47 -9.01 -15.22
CA GLU A 283 -13.51 -8.36 -16.15
C GLU A 283 -12.08 -8.29 -15.56
N VAL A 284 -11.97 -7.93 -14.28
CA VAL A 284 -10.68 -7.88 -13.57
C VAL A 284 -10.09 -9.28 -13.39
N LEU A 285 -10.92 -10.25 -12.98
CA LEU A 285 -10.49 -11.64 -12.82
C LEU A 285 -10.08 -12.27 -14.15
N SER A 286 -10.79 -12.00 -15.25
CA SER A 286 -10.41 -12.45 -16.60
C SER A 286 -9.00 -12.00 -16.94
N THR A 287 -8.73 -10.71 -16.79
CA THR A 287 -7.43 -10.12 -17.11
C THR A 287 -6.32 -10.70 -16.23
N LEU A 288 -6.55 -10.85 -14.92
CA LEU A 288 -5.58 -11.46 -14.02
C LEU A 288 -5.30 -12.93 -14.38
N ILE A 289 -6.35 -13.72 -14.61
CA ILE A 289 -6.23 -15.14 -14.93
C ILE A 289 -5.52 -15.33 -16.27
N GLU A 290 -5.87 -14.56 -17.30
CA GLU A 290 -5.18 -14.57 -18.59
C GLU A 290 -3.68 -14.24 -18.46
N ASN A 291 -3.33 -13.31 -17.57
CA ASN A 291 -1.94 -12.97 -17.28
C ASN A 291 -1.18 -14.06 -16.51
N MET A 292 -1.89 -14.90 -15.73
CA MET A 292 -1.30 -16.02 -15.00
C MET A 292 -1.11 -17.26 -15.89
N GLU A 293 -2.02 -17.48 -16.83
CA GLU A 293 -1.97 -18.63 -17.72
C GLU A 293 -0.69 -18.64 -18.56
N PHE A 294 0.07 -19.73 -18.46
CA PHE A 294 1.34 -19.92 -19.17
C PHE A 294 2.42 -18.87 -18.86
N GLU A 295 2.25 -18.02 -17.83
CA GLU A 295 3.29 -17.06 -17.42
C GLU A 295 4.55 -17.83 -17.05
N GLN A 296 5.73 -17.43 -17.50
CA GLN A 296 6.98 -18.16 -17.23
C GLN A 296 7.88 -17.44 -16.23
N ASN A 297 7.66 -16.14 -16.02
CA ASN A 297 8.40 -15.37 -15.04
C ASN A 297 7.90 -15.72 -13.62
N ILE A 298 8.77 -16.36 -12.84
CA ILE A 298 8.48 -16.81 -11.47
C ILE A 298 8.09 -15.63 -10.56
N GLU A 299 8.72 -14.47 -10.70
CA GLU A 299 8.39 -13.29 -9.91
C GLU A 299 6.95 -12.83 -10.20
N LEU A 300 6.55 -12.80 -11.48
CA LEU A 300 5.18 -12.49 -11.89
C LEU A 300 4.19 -13.54 -11.38
N ARG A 301 4.51 -14.84 -11.51
CA ARG A 301 3.69 -15.93 -10.94
C ARG A 301 3.44 -15.71 -9.46
N HIS A 302 4.48 -15.39 -8.71
CA HIS A 302 4.42 -15.14 -7.27
C HIS A 302 3.45 -13.99 -6.94
N VAL A 303 3.66 -12.81 -7.53
CA VAL A 303 2.86 -11.63 -7.20
C VAL A 303 1.41 -11.73 -7.68
N TYR A 304 1.14 -12.40 -8.80
CA TYR A 304 -0.23 -12.68 -9.23
C TYR A 304 -0.93 -13.63 -8.26
N MET A 305 -0.24 -14.69 -7.82
CA MET A 305 -0.80 -15.65 -6.88
C MET A 305 -1.14 -15.00 -5.53
N LEU A 306 -0.27 -14.11 -5.04
CA LEU A 306 -0.53 -13.31 -3.83
C LEU A 306 -1.69 -12.32 -4.00
N SER A 307 -1.95 -11.86 -5.22
CA SER A 307 -3.00 -10.87 -5.53
C SER A 307 -4.38 -11.48 -5.71
N LEU A 308 -4.48 -12.79 -5.93
CA LEU A 308 -5.72 -13.46 -6.26
C LEU A 308 -6.74 -13.55 -5.10
N PRO A 309 -6.35 -13.86 -3.84
CA PRO A 309 -7.31 -14.05 -2.74
C PRO A 309 -8.25 -12.86 -2.49
N GLN A 310 -7.74 -11.63 -2.61
CA GLN A 310 -8.51 -10.39 -2.38
C GLN A 310 -9.58 -10.15 -3.46
N LEU A 311 -9.49 -10.79 -4.62
CA LEU A 311 -10.46 -10.65 -5.71
C LEU A 311 -11.56 -11.72 -5.67
N ILE A 312 -11.30 -12.85 -5.03
CA ILE A 312 -12.25 -13.95 -4.93
C ILE A 312 -13.05 -13.78 -3.63
N THR A 313 -14.15 -13.03 -3.70
CA THR A 313 -14.88 -12.56 -2.50
C THR A 313 -16.33 -13.03 -2.38
N ASN A 314 -16.94 -13.51 -3.47
CA ASN A 314 -18.34 -13.94 -3.47
C ASN A 314 -18.59 -15.20 -4.32
N ILE A 315 -19.82 -15.73 -4.26
CA ILE A 315 -20.23 -16.94 -5.01
C ILE A 315 -20.20 -16.76 -6.53
N GLY A 316 -20.32 -15.53 -7.04
CA GLY A 316 -20.20 -15.22 -8.46
C GLY A 316 -18.84 -15.58 -9.04
N CYS A 317 -17.79 -15.55 -8.21
CA CYS A 317 -16.43 -15.95 -8.59
C CYS A 317 -16.32 -17.46 -8.93
N ALA A 318 -17.34 -18.26 -8.62
CA ALA A 318 -17.37 -19.69 -8.91
C ALA A 318 -17.38 -20.01 -10.43
N LYS A 319 -17.59 -19.01 -11.30
CA LYS A 319 -17.39 -19.11 -12.76
C LYS A 319 -15.94 -19.44 -13.11
N TRP A 320 -15.00 -19.00 -12.28
CA TRP A 320 -13.56 -19.10 -12.50
C TRP A 320 -12.94 -20.39 -11.98
N CYS A 321 -13.70 -21.27 -11.30
CA CYS A 321 -13.15 -22.48 -10.68
C CYS A 321 -12.32 -23.33 -11.64
N GLY A 322 -12.77 -23.55 -12.88
CA GLY A 322 -12.03 -24.34 -13.86
C GLY A 322 -10.66 -23.73 -14.20
N ALA A 323 -10.61 -22.42 -14.45
CA ALA A 323 -9.36 -21.72 -14.78
C ALA A 323 -8.40 -21.68 -13.58
N LEU A 324 -8.92 -21.37 -12.39
CA LEU A 324 -8.14 -21.35 -11.15
C LEU A 324 -7.49 -22.70 -10.85
N ILE A 325 -8.21 -23.80 -11.06
CA ILE A 325 -7.67 -25.13 -10.82
C ILE A 325 -6.54 -25.46 -11.78
N ARG A 326 -6.68 -25.10 -13.06
CA ARG A 326 -5.58 -25.24 -14.03
C ARG A 326 -4.33 -24.49 -13.58
N ILE A 327 -4.48 -23.23 -13.14
CA ILE A 327 -3.37 -22.41 -12.65
C ILE A 327 -2.74 -23.03 -11.38
N LEU A 328 -3.55 -23.42 -10.40
CA LEU A 328 -3.08 -24.04 -9.16
C LEU A 328 -2.31 -25.34 -9.46
N THR A 329 -2.82 -26.18 -10.35
CA THR A 329 -2.14 -27.39 -10.80
C THR A 329 -0.82 -27.06 -11.48
N GLU A 330 -0.81 -26.15 -12.46
CA GLU A 330 0.41 -25.77 -13.18
C GLU A 330 1.49 -25.22 -12.22
N TYR A 331 1.11 -24.34 -11.28
CA TYR A 331 2.07 -23.72 -10.37
C TYR A 331 2.60 -24.70 -9.32
N CYS A 332 1.79 -25.68 -8.88
CA CYS A 332 2.26 -26.77 -8.02
C CYS A 332 3.24 -27.71 -8.74
N GLU A 333 3.14 -27.89 -10.06
CA GLU A 333 4.10 -28.72 -10.81
C GLU A 333 5.49 -28.08 -10.86
N HIS A 334 5.57 -26.75 -10.86
CA HIS A 334 6.81 -25.96 -10.89
C HIS A 334 7.34 -25.64 -9.49
N HIS A 335 7.55 -26.67 -8.67
CA HIS A 335 7.88 -26.58 -7.24
C HIS A 335 9.32 -26.13 -6.91
N THR A 336 10.09 -25.66 -7.88
CA THR A 336 11.48 -25.20 -7.67
C THR A 336 11.56 -23.88 -6.92
N ASP A 337 10.55 -23.03 -7.05
CA ASP A 337 10.45 -21.80 -6.26
C ASP A 337 9.48 -21.99 -5.08
N LEU A 338 10.05 -22.15 -3.88
CA LEU A 338 9.30 -22.38 -2.65
C LEU A 338 8.40 -21.19 -2.29
N SER A 339 8.75 -19.97 -2.70
CA SER A 339 7.97 -18.77 -2.39
C SER A 339 6.64 -18.74 -3.14
N THR A 340 6.66 -18.96 -4.47
CA THR A 340 5.45 -19.14 -5.29
C THR A 340 4.68 -20.37 -4.87
N LEU A 341 5.35 -21.48 -4.55
CA LEU A 341 4.67 -22.68 -4.10
C LEU A 341 3.86 -22.44 -2.82
N LYS A 342 4.47 -21.78 -1.82
CA LYS A 342 3.79 -21.42 -0.58
C LYS A 342 2.55 -20.57 -0.85
N ALA A 343 2.68 -19.52 -1.67
CA ALA A 343 1.55 -18.67 -2.05
C ALA A 343 0.45 -19.46 -2.79
N THR A 344 0.85 -20.40 -3.64
CA THR A 344 -0.07 -21.28 -4.39
C THR A 344 -0.87 -22.18 -3.45
N LEU A 345 -0.23 -22.77 -2.43
CA LEU A 345 -0.93 -23.60 -1.45
C LEU A 345 -1.85 -22.79 -0.53
N GLU A 346 -1.44 -21.57 -0.14
CA GLU A 346 -2.30 -20.66 0.63
C GLU A 346 -3.54 -20.23 -0.18
N MET A 347 -3.35 -19.94 -1.47
CA MET A 347 -4.46 -19.70 -2.39
C MET A 347 -5.32 -20.94 -2.58
N ALA A 348 -4.74 -22.12 -2.76
CA ALA A 348 -5.49 -23.37 -2.85
C ALA A 348 -6.35 -23.60 -1.61
N LYS A 349 -5.82 -23.36 -0.41
CA LYS A 349 -6.60 -23.42 0.84
C LYS A 349 -7.78 -22.44 0.81
N THR A 350 -7.55 -21.20 0.38
CA THR A 350 -8.60 -20.18 0.23
C THR A 350 -9.67 -20.62 -0.77
N PHE A 351 -9.26 -21.14 -1.93
CA PHE A 351 -10.12 -21.70 -2.96
C PHE A 351 -10.99 -22.84 -2.40
N LEU A 352 -10.38 -23.77 -1.66
CA LEU A 352 -11.06 -24.92 -1.08
C LEU A 352 -12.09 -24.50 -0.02
N LEU A 353 -11.76 -23.49 0.80
CA LEU A 353 -12.68 -22.95 1.80
C LEU A 353 -13.88 -22.23 1.17
N MET A 354 -13.65 -21.55 0.05
CA MET A 354 -14.66 -20.69 -0.57
C MET A 354 -15.64 -21.44 -1.46
N PHE A 355 -15.15 -22.42 -2.23
CA PHE A 355 -15.96 -23.13 -3.23
C PHE A 355 -16.36 -24.54 -2.82
N ARG A 356 -16.53 -24.78 -1.51
CA ARG A 356 -16.88 -26.08 -0.89
C ARG A 356 -17.91 -26.89 -1.67
N LEU A 357 -18.97 -26.25 -2.15
CA LEU A 357 -20.08 -26.91 -2.84
C LEU A 357 -19.79 -27.28 -4.31
N ARG A 358 -18.76 -26.69 -4.94
CA ARG A 358 -18.39 -26.97 -6.35
C ARG A 358 -17.12 -27.80 -6.50
N ILE A 359 -16.31 -27.93 -5.46
CA ILE A 359 -15.03 -28.63 -5.51
C ILE A 359 -15.18 -30.09 -5.92
N ALA A 360 -16.29 -30.76 -5.58
CA ALA A 360 -16.53 -32.14 -5.99
C ALA A 360 -16.42 -32.35 -7.51
N ALA A 361 -16.86 -31.37 -8.31
CA ALA A 361 -16.77 -31.44 -9.77
C ALA A 361 -15.34 -31.24 -10.32
N HIS A 362 -14.41 -30.76 -9.48
CA HIS A 362 -13.09 -30.33 -9.90
C HIS A 362 -11.94 -30.80 -9.00
N CYS A 363 -12.20 -31.76 -8.11
CA CYS A 363 -11.24 -32.19 -7.10
C CYS A 363 -10.13 -33.10 -7.66
N ALA A 364 -10.41 -33.88 -8.71
CA ALA A 364 -9.46 -34.88 -9.22
C ALA A 364 -8.10 -34.28 -9.65
N PRO A 365 -8.02 -33.19 -10.45
CA PRO A 365 -6.74 -32.58 -10.81
C PRO A 365 -5.94 -32.07 -9.60
N LEU A 366 -6.62 -31.47 -8.62
CA LEU A 366 -5.98 -30.95 -7.41
C LEU A 366 -5.45 -32.08 -6.52
N TYR A 367 -6.19 -33.18 -6.40
CA TYR A 367 -5.68 -34.37 -5.73
C TYR A 367 -4.40 -34.88 -6.40
N THR A 368 -4.44 -35.17 -7.70
CA THR A 368 -3.29 -35.72 -8.42
C THR A 368 -2.03 -34.87 -8.22
N VAL A 369 -2.15 -33.55 -8.35
CA VAL A 369 -1.00 -32.65 -8.25
C VAL A 369 -0.48 -32.53 -6.81
N PHE A 370 -1.35 -32.42 -5.80
CA PHE A 370 -0.91 -32.31 -4.41
C PHE A 370 -0.18 -33.56 -3.93
N LEU A 371 -0.58 -34.72 -4.41
CA LEU A 371 0.04 -35.99 -4.02
C LEU A 371 1.38 -36.20 -4.69
N LYS A 372 1.45 -35.87 -5.99
CA LYS A 372 2.72 -35.84 -6.70
C LYS A 372 3.69 -34.87 -6.02
N LEU A 373 3.23 -33.66 -5.71
CA LEU A 373 4.02 -32.66 -5.00
C LEU A 373 4.47 -33.15 -3.62
N HIS A 374 3.59 -33.81 -2.86
CA HIS A 374 3.95 -34.37 -1.55
C HIS A 374 5.06 -35.41 -1.69
N PHE A 375 4.97 -36.31 -2.68
CA PHE A 375 6.02 -37.29 -2.96
C PHE A 375 7.33 -36.58 -3.33
N ASP A 376 7.28 -35.62 -4.24
CA ASP A 376 8.45 -34.87 -4.72
C ASP A 376 9.14 -34.13 -3.55
N LEU A 377 8.37 -33.45 -2.69
CA LEU A 377 8.90 -32.72 -1.53
C LEU A 377 9.52 -33.64 -0.46
N MET A 378 9.02 -34.85 -0.28
CA MET A 378 9.62 -35.84 0.64
C MET A 378 11.01 -36.30 0.21
N GLU A 379 11.27 -36.31 -1.11
CA GLU A 379 12.56 -36.66 -1.68
C GLU A 379 13.51 -35.44 -1.77
N THR A 380 13.01 -34.22 -1.55
CA THR A 380 13.85 -33.00 -1.62
C THR A 380 14.72 -32.80 -0.37
N PRO A 381 16.00 -32.42 -0.51
CA PRO A 381 16.91 -32.21 0.61
C PRO A 381 16.64 -30.92 1.41
N VAL A 382 15.87 -29.99 0.84
CA VAL A 382 15.51 -28.70 1.48
C VAL A 382 14.04 -28.78 1.91
N PHE A 383 13.80 -29.33 3.09
CA PHE A 383 12.47 -29.52 3.64
C PHE A 383 11.96 -28.25 4.34
N ASP A 384 10.93 -27.61 3.77
CA ASP A 384 10.17 -26.56 4.45
C ASP A 384 8.91 -27.17 5.11
N ARG A 385 8.93 -27.21 6.44
CA ARG A 385 7.84 -27.78 7.25
C ARG A 385 6.52 -27.03 7.05
N ALA A 386 6.55 -25.71 6.83
CA ALA A 386 5.33 -24.92 6.68
C ALA A 386 4.65 -25.20 5.34
N ILE A 387 5.43 -25.37 4.26
CA ILE A 387 4.91 -25.78 2.94
C ILE A 387 4.31 -27.17 3.02
N MET A 388 5.01 -28.11 3.65
CA MET A 388 4.52 -29.48 3.84
C MET A 388 3.20 -29.50 4.62
N GLN A 389 3.12 -28.77 5.73
CA GLN A 389 1.90 -28.69 6.53
C GLN A 389 0.74 -28.08 5.74
N ASN A 390 0.98 -27.01 4.99
CA ASN A 390 -0.05 -26.39 4.14
C ASN A 390 -0.56 -27.35 3.06
N LEU A 391 0.34 -28.17 2.49
CA LEU A 391 -0.01 -29.18 1.51
C LEU A 391 -0.86 -30.30 2.12
N GLU A 392 -0.45 -30.84 3.26
CA GLU A 392 -1.20 -31.84 4.01
C GLU A 392 -2.59 -31.33 4.43
N ASP A 393 -2.67 -30.08 4.88
CA ASP A 393 -3.95 -29.41 5.18
C ASP A 393 -4.87 -29.39 3.95
N CYS A 394 -4.34 -29.03 2.77
CA CYS A 394 -5.11 -29.00 1.52
C CYS A 394 -5.60 -30.40 1.11
N ILE A 395 -4.76 -31.43 1.26
CA ILE A 395 -5.11 -32.83 1.00
C ILE A 395 -6.24 -33.28 1.94
N CYS A 396 -6.11 -32.99 3.24
CA CYS A 396 -7.13 -33.29 4.25
C CYS A 396 -8.45 -32.59 3.95
N MET A 397 -8.42 -31.31 3.56
CA MET A 397 -9.61 -30.55 3.21
C MET A 397 -10.31 -31.14 1.97
N LEU A 398 -9.56 -31.49 0.93
CA LEU A 398 -10.13 -32.16 -0.23
C LEU A 398 -10.83 -33.47 0.17
N TYR A 399 -10.21 -34.27 1.04
CA TYR A 399 -10.79 -35.52 1.55
C TYR A 399 -12.12 -35.31 2.26
N GLN A 400 -12.19 -34.29 3.12
CA GLN A 400 -13.42 -33.94 3.82
C GLN A 400 -14.51 -33.43 2.87
N LEU A 401 -14.14 -32.68 1.83
CA LEU A 401 -15.07 -32.08 0.88
C LEU A 401 -15.55 -33.05 -0.21
N SER A 402 -14.81 -34.12 -0.49
CA SER A 402 -15.16 -35.10 -1.52
C SER A 402 -14.73 -36.53 -1.18
N PRO A 403 -15.31 -37.17 -0.15
CA PRO A 403 -14.89 -38.50 0.32
C PRO A 403 -14.99 -39.60 -0.75
N ASN A 404 -15.98 -39.51 -1.64
CA ASN A 404 -16.20 -40.50 -2.70
C ASN A 404 -15.07 -40.50 -3.76
N VAL A 405 -14.53 -39.32 -4.07
CA VAL A 405 -13.38 -39.16 -4.97
C VAL A 405 -12.09 -39.46 -4.20
N GLY A 406 -12.03 -39.05 -2.92
CA GLY A 406 -10.99 -39.43 -1.99
C GLY A 406 -10.79 -40.95 -1.95
N TYR A 407 -11.87 -41.75 -1.86
CA TYR A 407 -11.79 -43.22 -1.84
C TYR A 407 -11.19 -43.82 -3.12
N THR A 408 -11.47 -43.24 -4.29
CA THR A 408 -10.92 -43.71 -5.57
C THR A 408 -9.43 -43.39 -5.69
N VAL A 409 -9.00 -42.23 -5.18
CA VAL A 409 -7.58 -41.84 -5.17
C VAL A 409 -6.81 -42.55 -4.04
N ILE A 410 -7.42 -42.82 -2.88
CA ILE A 410 -6.83 -43.53 -1.71
C ILE A 410 -6.50 -45.00 -2.00
N ASN A 411 -7.20 -45.62 -2.94
CA ASN A 411 -6.89 -46.98 -3.39
C ASN A 411 -5.65 -47.05 -4.30
N ASP A 412 -5.02 -45.92 -4.61
CA ASP A 412 -3.66 -45.86 -5.15
C ASP A 412 -2.65 -46.20 -4.04
N ASP A 413 -1.75 -47.17 -4.26
CA ASP A 413 -0.81 -47.61 -3.22
C ASP A 413 0.14 -46.50 -2.74
N ARG A 414 0.35 -45.44 -3.55
CA ARG A 414 1.14 -44.25 -3.17
C ARG A 414 0.41 -43.37 -2.14
N MET A 415 -0.91 -43.48 -2.03
CA MET A 415 -1.75 -42.66 -1.15
C MET A 415 -1.87 -43.16 0.28
N ARG A 416 -1.79 -44.48 0.49
CA ARG A 416 -1.88 -45.07 1.83
C ARG A 416 -0.74 -44.61 2.74
N SER A 417 0.47 -44.38 2.20
CA SER A 417 1.63 -43.97 3.01
C SER A 417 1.51 -42.54 3.54
N VAL A 418 0.94 -41.61 2.76
CA VAL A 418 0.72 -40.20 3.15
C VAL A 418 -0.32 -40.10 4.27
N LEU A 419 -1.48 -40.74 4.08
CA LEU A 419 -2.57 -40.67 5.05
C LEU A 419 -2.27 -41.40 6.35
N ASN A 420 -1.46 -42.47 6.32
CA ASN A 420 -1.07 -43.19 7.53
C ASN A 420 -0.07 -42.42 8.40
N ASN A 421 0.69 -41.46 7.84
CA ASN A 421 1.68 -40.68 8.58
C ASN A 421 1.12 -39.37 9.15
N SER A 422 0.08 -38.80 8.52
CA SER A 422 -0.45 -37.47 8.88
C SER A 422 -1.85 -37.51 9.51
N LEU A 423 -2.53 -38.67 9.56
CA LEU A 423 -3.77 -38.88 10.30
C LEU A 423 -3.60 -39.97 11.36
N PRO A 424 -4.14 -39.81 12.59
CA PRO A 424 -4.55 -40.97 13.38
C PRO A 424 -5.74 -41.59 12.64
N VAL A 425 -5.45 -42.58 11.79
CA VAL A 425 -6.44 -43.36 11.05
C VAL A 425 -7.31 -44.12 12.05
N VAL A 426 -8.42 -43.53 12.48
CA VAL A 426 -9.60 -44.28 12.88
C VAL A 426 -10.36 -44.59 11.61
N CYS A 427 -9.85 -45.55 10.85
CA CYS A 427 -10.70 -46.39 10.01
C CYS A 427 -11.57 -47.21 10.96
N GLN A 428 -12.64 -46.62 11.49
CA GLN A 428 -13.76 -47.44 11.96
C GLN A 428 -14.41 -47.99 10.70
N GLY A 429 -14.21 -49.28 10.52
CA GLY A 429 -14.56 -50.02 9.32
C GLY A 429 -16.05 -49.94 9.01
N GLY A 430 -16.32 -50.14 7.72
CA GLY A 430 -17.60 -50.61 7.22
C GLY A 430 -18.78 -49.71 7.52
N ASP A 431 -19.12 -48.83 6.57
CA ASP A 431 -20.52 -48.83 6.13
C ASP A 431 -20.63 -48.34 4.68
N ILE A 432 -20.77 -49.34 3.80
CA ILE A 432 -21.49 -49.19 2.55
C ILE A 432 -22.97 -49.11 2.94
N LYS A 433 -23.56 -47.91 3.05
CA LYS A 433 -25.00 -47.70 2.83
C LYS A 433 -25.28 -46.30 2.28
N TYR A 434 -25.42 -46.24 0.96
CA TYR A 434 -26.24 -45.26 0.28
C TYR A 434 -27.72 -45.70 0.33
N PHE A 435 -28.61 -44.72 0.46
CA PHE A 435 -30.10 -44.75 0.41
C PHE A 435 -30.84 -45.25 1.66
N GLU A 436 -31.40 -44.30 2.41
CA GLU A 436 -32.81 -43.88 2.23
C GLU A 436 -32.90 -42.38 1.97
#